data_AF-A0A3A5VK51-F1
#
_entry.id   AF-A0A3A5VK51-F1
#
_cell.length_a   1.000
_cell.length_b   1.000
_cell.length_c   1.000
_cell.angle_alpha   90.00
_cell.angle_beta   90.00
_cell.angle_gamma   90.00
#
_symmetry.space_group_name_H-M   'P 1'
#
loop_
_entity.id
_entity.type
_entity.pdbx_description
1 polymer ?
#
loop_
_entity_poly.entity_id
_entity_poly.type
_entity_poly.pdbx_seq_one_letter_code
_entity_poly.pdbx_strand_id
1 'polypeptide(L)'
;MPVRLAQPSEDSVGPFNRLSASQVNAYRSCPRLWFYEKVRRLKMPQIPVLFIGRAVEEVVCRMLMESPALLVAKASHDTLSAIPLDDNGVPSRTSTDPWPAERLLALPSNMCPSTIDELREWAIERIKVHLPVALESMKLEWLKNERKAGEWDTVDPDYCLEMCINGLEFHLEEVQRCIDMNGGPNLKAWRRGNRDEWPAPDARRYTLANNHPLAQEGAITLLEAWELSRPWFVDPNAGKFAMNAVHPEHWFQGEYDLVYRWDGRIKIVDLKASLGRGDRSGNYVDQLQMYAMLWWVTHGKEQEVDFLEIWYLGANKIKTIP
;
A
#
# COMPACT_ATOMS: atom_id res chain seq x y z
N MET A 1 0.03 -4.18 -14.68
CA MET A 1 -0.17 -4.92 -13.44
C MET A 1 0.87 -4.56 -12.38
N PRO A 2 0.45 -4.03 -11.22
CA PRO A 2 1.33 -3.79 -10.06
C PRO A 2 1.88 -5.07 -9.42
N VAL A 3 1.29 -6.22 -9.74
CA VAL A 3 1.78 -7.53 -9.33
C VAL A 3 2.07 -8.35 -10.58
N ARG A 4 3.21 -9.04 -10.56
CA ARG A 4 3.58 -10.05 -11.55
C ARG A 4 4.26 -11.18 -10.82
N LEU A 5 3.51 -12.23 -10.55
CA LEU A 5 4.02 -13.42 -9.89
C LEU A 5 4.89 -14.21 -10.86
N ALA A 6 5.98 -14.79 -10.35
CA ALA A 6 6.79 -15.71 -11.13
C ALA A 6 6.05 -17.04 -11.29
N GLN A 7 6.15 -17.67 -12.46
CA GLN A 7 5.66 -19.03 -12.63
C GLN A 7 6.67 -20.00 -12.00
N PRO A 8 6.29 -20.83 -11.00
CA PRO A 8 7.24 -21.70 -10.32
C PRO A 8 7.99 -22.67 -11.25
N SER A 9 7.37 -23.10 -12.35
CA SER A 9 7.99 -23.97 -13.36
C SER A 9 9.08 -23.31 -14.19
N GLU A 10 9.09 -21.97 -14.25
CA GLU A 10 10.02 -21.18 -15.09
C GLU A 10 11.04 -20.40 -14.24
N ASP A 11 10.83 -20.34 -12.92
CA ASP A 11 11.65 -19.57 -12.00
C ASP A 11 12.85 -20.37 -11.47
N SER A 12 13.97 -20.29 -12.19
CA SER A 12 15.24 -20.89 -11.77
C SER A 12 15.98 -20.09 -10.69
N VAL A 13 15.52 -18.90 -10.31
CA VAL A 13 16.20 -18.02 -9.35
C VAL A 13 15.60 -18.21 -7.95
N GLY A 14 14.28 -18.20 -7.85
CA GLY A 14 13.54 -18.33 -6.60
C GLY A 14 13.46 -17.03 -5.79
N PRO A 15 12.47 -16.90 -4.88
CA PRO A 15 12.13 -15.63 -4.21
C PRO A 15 13.21 -15.06 -3.30
N PHE A 16 14.12 -15.90 -2.77
CA PHE A 16 15.16 -15.47 -1.82
C PHE A 16 16.48 -15.07 -2.47
N ASN A 17 16.62 -15.25 -3.79
CA ASN A 17 17.84 -14.97 -4.54
C ASN A 17 17.69 -13.80 -5.52
N ARG A 18 16.47 -13.25 -5.68
CA ARG A 18 16.24 -12.08 -6.52
C ARG A 18 16.83 -10.83 -5.88
N LEU A 19 17.34 -9.93 -6.72
CA LEU A 19 17.73 -8.60 -6.31
C LEU A 19 16.48 -7.76 -6.00
N SER A 20 16.65 -6.78 -5.12
CA SER A 20 15.67 -5.73 -4.85
C SER A 20 16.36 -4.37 -4.90
N ALA A 21 15.59 -3.29 -5.00
CA ALA A 21 16.13 -1.93 -4.97
C ALA A 21 17.01 -1.68 -3.74
N SER A 22 16.58 -2.15 -2.56
CA SER A 22 17.36 -2.06 -1.32
C SER A 22 18.67 -2.85 -1.37
N GLN A 23 18.72 -4.00 -2.06
CA GLN A 23 19.95 -4.75 -2.25
C GLN A 23 20.91 -4.05 -3.22
N VAL A 24 20.40 -3.51 -4.33
CA VAL A 24 21.22 -2.75 -5.29
C VAL A 24 21.82 -1.52 -4.63
N ASN A 25 21.01 -0.78 -3.88
CA ASN A 25 21.45 0.39 -3.14
C ASN A 25 22.51 0.03 -2.08
N ALA A 26 22.29 -1.04 -1.31
CA ALA A 26 23.28 -1.51 -0.33
C ALA A 26 24.60 -1.92 -1.00
N TYR A 27 24.55 -2.58 -2.15
CA TYR A 27 25.74 -2.94 -2.91
C TYR A 27 26.49 -1.71 -3.41
N ARG A 28 25.79 -0.74 -4.01
CA ARG A 28 26.39 0.52 -4.49
C ARG A 28 27.02 1.34 -3.36
N SER A 29 26.34 1.44 -2.21
CA SER A 29 26.85 2.19 -1.06
C SER A 29 28.01 1.49 -0.36
N CYS A 30 27.93 0.16 -0.17
CA CYS A 30 28.98 -0.61 0.47
C CYS A 30 28.92 -2.11 0.07
N PRO A 31 29.69 -2.53 -0.96
CA PRO A 31 29.69 -3.92 -1.42
C PRO A 31 30.07 -4.91 -0.32
N ARG A 32 30.97 -4.51 0.59
CA ARG A 32 31.41 -5.35 1.71
C ARG A 32 30.27 -5.59 2.71
N LEU A 33 29.48 -4.56 3.01
CA LEU A 33 28.30 -4.71 3.87
C LEU A 33 27.27 -5.60 3.20
N TRP A 34 26.95 -5.35 1.93
CA TRP A 34 26.04 -6.19 1.15
C TRP A 34 26.47 -7.67 1.16
N PHE A 35 27.76 -7.94 0.96
CA PHE A 35 28.30 -9.30 1.00
C PHE A 35 28.08 -9.95 2.38
N TYR A 36 28.37 -9.24 3.48
CA TYR A 36 28.16 -9.78 4.82
C TYR A 36 26.67 -10.05 5.10
N GLU A 37 25.78 -9.14 4.74
CA GLU A 37 24.35 -9.29 5.04
C GLU A 37 23.63 -10.30 4.12
N LYS A 38 23.89 -10.24 2.81
CA LYS A 38 23.13 -10.97 1.80
C LYS A 38 23.76 -12.31 1.45
N VAL A 39 25.09 -12.38 1.38
CA VAL A 39 25.81 -13.62 1.07
C VAL A 39 26.16 -14.38 2.34
N ARG A 40 26.75 -13.72 3.35
CA ARG A 40 27.13 -14.38 4.62
C ARG A 40 26.03 -14.41 5.67
N ARG A 41 24.88 -13.78 5.42
CA ARG A 41 23.70 -13.74 6.31
C ARG A 41 23.98 -13.15 7.70
N LEU A 42 25.01 -12.31 7.83
CA LEU A 42 25.30 -11.54 9.03
C LEU A 42 24.38 -10.32 9.11
N LYS A 43 23.19 -10.49 9.69
CA LYS A 43 22.18 -9.43 9.77
C LYS A 43 22.61 -8.31 10.74
N MET A 44 22.45 -7.06 10.30
CA MET A 44 22.60 -5.88 11.14
C MET A 44 21.61 -5.87 12.32
N PRO A 45 21.94 -5.16 13.41
CA PRO A 45 21.03 -4.94 14.52
C PRO A 45 19.68 -4.38 14.06
N GLN A 46 18.60 -4.91 14.63
CA GLN A 46 17.23 -4.57 14.28
C GLN A 46 16.68 -3.61 15.34
N ILE A 47 16.62 -2.32 15.01
CA ILE A 47 16.22 -1.24 15.91
C ILE A 47 14.72 -0.87 15.73
N PRO A 48 14.03 -0.39 16.77
CA PRO A 48 12.58 -0.12 16.73
C PRO A 48 12.12 0.72 15.54
N VAL A 49 12.88 1.74 15.12
CA VAL A 49 12.51 2.63 14.00
C VAL A 49 12.27 1.88 12.68
N LEU A 50 12.93 0.74 12.44
CA LEU A 50 12.67 -0.08 11.24
C LEU A 50 11.29 -0.77 11.28
N PHE A 51 10.80 -1.07 12.48
CA PHE A 51 9.50 -1.68 12.69
C PHE A 51 8.39 -0.62 12.72
N ILE A 52 8.67 0.57 13.26
CA ILE A 52 7.75 1.72 13.17
C ILE A 52 7.37 2.01 11.73
N GLY A 53 8.33 2.02 10.80
CA GLY A 53 8.03 2.29 9.40
C GLY A 53 7.03 1.30 8.80
N ARG A 54 7.15 0.02 9.15
CA ARG A 54 6.20 -1.03 8.74
C ARG A 54 4.83 -0.85 9.39
N ALA A 55 4.77 -0.48 10.67
CA ALA A 55 3.50 -0.20 11.35
C ALA A 55 2.75 0.97 10.69
N VAL A 56 3.45 2.08 10.40
CA VAL A 56 2.86 3.25 9.76
C VAL A 56 2.33 2.92 8.37
N GLU A 57 3.12 2.22 7.56
CA GLU A 57 2.71 1.77 6.23
C GLU A 57 1.48 0.85 6.29
N GLU A 58 1.46 -0.12 7.19
CA GLU A 58 0.32 -1.01 7.41
C GLU A 58 -0.94 -0.23 7.81
N VAL A 59 -0.82 0.73 8.72
CA VAL A 59 -1.96 1.54 9.18
C VAL A 59 -2.53 2.41 8.06
N VAL A 60 -1.67 3.05 7.26
CA VAL A 60 -2.09 3.81 6.08
C VAL A 60 -2.82 2.89 5.10
N CYS A 61 -2.26 1.73 4.77
CA CYS A 61 -2.89 0.78 3.86
C CYS A 61 -4.23 0.24 4.39
N ARG A 62 -4.33 -0.07 5.70
CA ARG A 62 -5.59 -0.52 6.32
C ARG A 62 -6.66 0.57 6.27
N MET A 63 -6.31 1.81 6.55
CA MET A 63 -7.23 2.95 6.46
C MET A 63 -7.70 3.17 5.01
N LEU A 64 -6.78 3.12 4.04
CA LEU A 64 -7.13 3.22 2.61
C LEU A 64 -7.98 2.04 2.12
N MET A 65 -7.80 0.85 2.70
CA MET A 65 -8.58 -0.36 2.39
C MET A 65 -10.04 -0.26 2.88
N GLU A 66 -10.33 0.60 3.83
CA GLU A 66 -11.66 0.72 4.40
C GLU A 66 -12.54 1.72 3.64
N SER A 67 -13.86 1.58 3.81
CA SER A 67 -14.84 2.45 3.14
C SER A 67 -15.71 3.16 4.17
N PRO A 68 -15.83 4.50 4.11
CA PRO A 68 -16.75 5.25 4.97
C PRO A 68 -18.22 4.93 4.68
N ALA A 69 -18.52 4.33 3.52
CA ALA A 69 -19.84 3.86 3.18
C ALA A 69 -20.17 2.48 3.77
N LEU A 70 -19.20 1.75 4.34
CA LEU A 70 -19.38 0.41 4.89
C LEU A 70 -19.10 0.32 6.39
N LEU A 71 -18.20 1.15 6.90
CA LEU A 71 -17.74 1.09 8.28
C LEU A 71 -17.96 2.42 9.00
N VAL A 72 -18.53 2.34 10.19
CA VAL A 72 -18.48 3.45 11.14
C VAL A 72 -17.05 3.65 11.65
N ALA A 73 -16.71 4.89 12.03
CA ALA A 73 -15.38 5.29 12.49
C ALA A 73 -14.76 4.37 13.57
N LYS A 74 -15.60 3.81 14.46
CA LYS A 74 -15.17 2.94 15.58
C LYS A 74 -15.36 1.44 15.35
N ALA A 75 -15.59 1.01 14.11
CA ALA A 75 -15.68 -0.42 13.78
C ALA A 75 -14.41 -1.18 14.20
N SER A 76 -14.51 -2.48 14.48
CA SER A 76 -13.35 -3.30 14.86
C SER A 76 -12.26 -3.27 13.79
N HIS A 77 -11.00 -3.32 14.21
CA HIS A 77 -9.84 -3.29 13.33
C HIS A 77 -9.77 -4.49 12.36
N ASP A 78 -10.46 -5.58 12.66
CA ASP A 78 -10.43 -6.84 11.92
C ASP A 78 -11.67 -7.06 11.04
N THR A 79 -12.59 -6.09 10.98
CA THR A 79 -13.88 -6.21 10.29
C THR A 79 -13.73 -6.66 8.82
N LEU A 80 -12.68 -6.19 8.13
CA LEU A 80 -12.38 -6.51 6.74
C LEU A 80 -11.20 -7.48 6.55
N SER A 81 -10.66 -8.07 7.61
CA SER A 81 -9.40 -8.82 7.54
C SER A 81 -9.53 -10.26 7.01
N ALA A 82 -10.72 -10.85 7.09
CA ALA A 82 -10.96 -12.25 6.72
C ALA A 82 -11.20 -12.41 5.20
N ILE A 83 -10.18 -12.08 4.39
CA ILE A 83 -10.21 -12.30 2.94
C ILE A 83 -9.83 -13.75 2.60
N PRO A 84 -10.36 -14.33 1.50
CA PRO A 84 -9.90 -15.62 1.02
C PRO A 84 -8.49 -15.52 0.43
N LEU A 85 -7.59 -16.41 0.85
CA LEU A 85 -6.22 -16.53 0.31
C LEU A 85 -6.07 -17.87 -0.41
N ASP A 86 -5.17 -17.91 -1.40
CA ASP A 86 -4.71 -19.16 -2.01
C ASP A 86 -3.57 -19.82 -1.19
N ASP A 87 -3.08 -20.97 -1.64
CA ASP A 87 -2.02 -21.73 -0.97
C ASP A 87 -0.68 -20.97 -0.86
N ASN A 88 -0.49 -19.91 -1.66
CA ASN A 88 0.70 -19.04 -1.62
C ASN A 88 0.48 -17.78 -0.77
N GLY A 89 -0.69 -17.64 -0.14
CA GLY A 89 -1.05 -16.47 0.65
C GLY A 89 -1.44 -15.26 -0.20
N VAL A 90 -1.71 -15.42 -1.49
CA VAL A 90 -2.19 -14.34 -2.36
C VAL A 90 -3.71 -14.27 -2.24
N PRO A 91 -4.33 -13.07 -2.24
CA PRO A 91 -5.79 -12.97 -2.27
C PRO A 91 -6.40 -13.75 -3.43
N SER A 92 -7.27 -14.71 -3.11
CA SER A 92 -7.71 -15.74 -4.04
C SER A 92 -8.69 -15.19 -5.07
N ARG A 93 -8.40 -15.44 -6.35
CA ARG A 93 -9.29 -15.09 -7.48
C ARG A 93 -10.41 -16.10 -7.69
N THR A 94 -10.20 -17.34 -7.27
CA THR A 94 -11.07 -18.48 -7.59
C THR A 94 -11.86 -18.98 -6.39
N SER A 95 -11.53 -18.53 -5.18
CA SER A 95 -12.27 -18.93 -3.98
C SER A 95 -13.73 -18.52 -4.10
N THR A 96 -14.62 -19.45 -3.76
CA THR A 96 -16.06 -19.20 -3.64
C THR A 96 -16.43 -18.55 -2.30
N ASP A 97 -15.52 -18.49 -1.34
CA ASP A 97 -15.78 -17.93 -0.02
C ASP A 97 -16.13 -16.45 -0.11
N PRO A 98 -17.11 -15.97 0.67
CA PRO A 98 -17.55 -14.58 0.62
C PRO A 98 -16.44 -13.66 1.10
N TRP A 99 -16.18 -12.61 0.32
CA TRP A 99 -15.27 -11.55 0.73
C TRP A 99 -15.94 -10.66 1.79
N PRO A 100 -15.20 -10.15 2.78
CA PRO A 100 -15.80 -9.54 3.95
C PRO A 100 -16.60 -8.28 3.64
N ALA A 101 -16.18 -7.44 2.68
CA ALA A 101 -16.95 -6.25 2.30
C ALA A 101 -18.27 -6.60 1.58
N GLU A 102 -18.37 -7.78 0.94
CA GLU A 102 -19.60 -8.24 0.28
C GLU A 102 -20.68 -8.69 1.29
N ARG A 103 -20.29 -8.90 2.54
CA ARG A 103 -21.21 -9.25 3.64
C ARG A 103 -21.76 -8.02 4.36
N LEU A 104 -21.29 -6.83 4.02
CA LEU A 104 -21.70 -5.58 4.64
C LEU A 104 -22.73 -4.87 3.74
N LEU A 105 -23.74 -4.30 4.38
CA LEU A 105 -24.65 -3.36 3.74
C LEU A 105 -24.04 -1.96 3.80
N ALA A 106 -24.33 -1.15 2.78
CA ALA A 106 -23.98 0.26 2.81
C ALA A 106 -24.66 0.95 4.01
N LEU A 107 -23.91 1.82 4.67
CA LEU A 107 -24.42 2.66 5.74
C LEU A 107 -25.47 3.63 5.18
N PRO A 108 -26.51 3.96 5.98
CA PRO A 108 -27.44 5.03 5.66
C PRO A 108 -26.70 6.36 5.38
N SER A 109 -27.20 7.19 4.46
CA SER A 109 -26.51 8.42 4.03
C SER A 109 -26.22 9.39 5.18
N ASN A 110 -27.04 9.41 6.23
CA ASN A 110 -26.85 10.26 7.42
C ASN A 110 -25.74 9.76 8.37
N MET A 111 -25.14 8.60 8.10
CA MET A 111 -23.98 8.05 8.81
C MET A 111 -22.70 8.15 8.00
N CYS A 112 -22.79 8.56 6.73
CA CYS A 112 -21.66 8.75 5.84
C CYS A 112 -21.16 10.19 5.90
N PRO A 113 -19.86 10.43 5.73
CA PRO A 113 -19.33 11.78 5.59
C PRO A 113 -19.88 12.44 4.33
N SER A 114 -20.25 13.71 4.47
CA SER A 114 -20.79 14.57 3.43
C SER A 114 -19.80 15.67 2.99
N THR A 115 -18.75 15.90 3.77
CA THR A 115 -17.67 16.86 3.50
C THR A 115 -16.30 16.20 3.61
N ILE A 116 -15.28 16.81 3.00
CA ILE A 116 -13.88 16.36 3.12
C ILE A 116 -13.44 16.36 4.58
N ASP A 117 -13.87 17.33 5.39
CA ASP A 117 -13.54 17.39 6.81
C ASP A 117 -14.17 16.23 7.59
N GLU A 118 -15.44 15.88 7.35
CA GLU A 118 -16.08 14.72 7.97
C GLU A 118 -15.41 13.40 7.55
N LEU A 119 -14.98 13.30 6.27
CA LEU A 119 -14.25 12.15 5.77
C LEU A 119 -12.87 12.02 6.43
N ARG A 120 -12.19 13.15 6.60
CA ARG A 120 -10.91 13.25 7.31
C ARG A 120 -11.05 12.81 8.76
N GLU A 121 -12.07 13.30 9.48
CA GLU A 121 -12.34 12.89 10.86
C GLU A 121 -12.62 11.39 10.96
N TRP A 122 -13.44 10.84 10.06
CA TRP A 122 -13.68 9.39 9.99
C TRP A 122 -12.38 8.61 9.80
N ALA A 123 -11.53 9.01 8.85
CA ALA A 123 -10.28 8.31 8.55
C ALA A 123 -9.26 8.42 9.69
N ILE A 124 -9.19 9.55 10.39
CA ILE A 124 -8.36 9.71 11.60
C ILE A 124 -8.81 8.73 12.69
N GLU A 125 -10.11 8.55 12.90
CA GLU A 125 -10.62 7.57 13.86
C GLU A 125 -10.29 6.13 13.42
N ARG A 126 -10.31 5.82 12.12
CA ARG A 126 -9.81 4.53 11.59
C ARG A 126 -8.33 4.32 11.90
N ILE A 127 -7.50 5.34 11.68
CA ILE A 127 -6.07 5.30 12.02
C ILE A 127 -5.87 4.99 13.51
N LYS A 128 -6.64 5.65 14.40
CA LYS A 128 -6.57 5.42 15.85
C LYS A 128 -7.00 4.01 16.26
N VAL A 129 -7.87 3.36 15.49
CA VAL A 129 -8.25 1.95 15.70
C VAL A 129 -7.10 1.00 15.32
N HIS A 130 -6.42 1.26 14.20
CA HIS A 130 -5.40 0.36 13.68
C HIS A 130 -4.01 0.55 14.31
N LEU A 131 -3.63 1.78 14.63
CA LEU A 131 -2.26 2.11 15.06
C LEU A 131 -1.79 1.36 16.32
N PRO A 132 -2.57 1.29 17.41
CA PRO A 132 -2.14 0.55 18.60
C PRO A 132 -1.90 -0.93 18.33
N VAL A 133 -2.74 -1.54 17.47
CA VAL A 133 -2.64 -2.95 17.08
C VAL A 133 -1.38 -3.19 16.25
N ALA A 134 -1.11 -2.32 15.27
CA ALA A 134 0.07 -2.42 14.42
C ALA A 134 1.36 -2.21 15.22
N LEU A 135 1.40 -1.23 16.13
CA LEU A 135 2.56 -0.98 16.99
C LEU A 135 2.84 -2.15 17.93
N GLU A 136 1.81 -2.74 18.56
CA GLU A 136 2.01 -3.90 19.43
C GLU A 136 2.48 -5.13 18.63
N SER A 137 1.89 -5.38 17.45
CA SER A 137 2.36 -6.44 16.55
C SER A 137 3.84 -6.27 16.19
N MET A 138 4.25 -5.05 15.84
CA MET A 138 5.63 -4.72 15.52
C MET A 138 6.58 -4.81 16.72
N LYS A 139 6.11 -4.44 17.91
CA LYS A 139 6.85 -4.63 19.18
C LYS A 139 7.13 -6.10 19.43
N LEU A 140 6.13 -6.95 19.27
CA LEU A 140 6.26 -8.40 19.43
C LEU A 140 7.20 -9.00 18.38
N GLU A 141 7.15 -8.52 17.13
CA GLU A 141 8.08 -8.96 16.09
C GLU A 141 9.53 -8.55 16.41
N TRP A 142 9.74 -7.31 16.88
CA TRP A 142 11.05 -6.84 17.33
C TRP A 142 11.57 -7.63 18.53
N LEU A 143 10.75 -7.90 19.55
CA LEU A 143 11.15 -8.65 20.74
C LEU A 143 11.62 -10.08 20.43
N LYS A 144 11.02 -10.71 19.41
CA LYS A 144 11.37 -12.06 18.94
C LYS A 144 12.60 -12.07 18.03
N ASN A 145 13.07 -10.92 17.57
CA ASN A 145 14.20 -10.85 16.67
C ASN A 145 15.51 -11.14 17.42
N GLU A 146 16.26 -12.16 16.98
CA GLU A 146 17.56 -12.54 17.58
C GLU A 146 18.60 -11.42 17.54
N ARG A 147 18.43 -10.44 16.64
CA ARG A 147 19.31 -9.29 16.44
C ARG A 147 18.70 -7.98 16.93
N LYS A 148 17.66 -8.04 17.76
CA LYS A 148 17.05 -6.83 18.34
C LYS A 148 18.09 -5.99 19.07
N ALA A 149 18.00 -4.69 18.90
CA ALA A 149 18.84 -3.71 19.57
C ALA A 149 18.04 -2.43 19.79
N GLY A 150 18.55 -1.55 20.67
CA GLY A 150 17.84 -0.36 21.11
C GLY A 150 16.70 -0.67 22.09
N GLU A 151 15.91 0.34 22.42
CA GLU A 151 14.83 0.25 23.42
C GLU A 151 13.50 0.64 22.77
N TRP A 152 12.48 -0.21 22.88
CA TRP A 152 11.15 0.08 22.31
C TRP A 152 10.48 1.29 22.96
N ASP A 153 10.81 1.59 24.22
CA ASP A 153 10.24 2.73 24.95
C ASP A 153 10.65 4.10 24.33
N THR A 154 11.56 4.10 23.35
CA THR A 154 11.89 5.29 22.55
C THR A 154 10.89 5.55 21.41
N VAL A 155 9.96 4.62 21.15
CA VAL A 155 8.89 4.78 20.17
C VAL A 155 7.83 5.74 20.73
N ASP A 156 7.58 6.84 20.02
CA ASP A 156 6.53 7.80 20.32
C ASP A 156 5.27 7.49 19.50
N PRO A 157 4.18 6.98 20.12
CA PRO A 157 2.94 6.67 19.42
C PRO A 157 2.25 7.90 18.82
N ASP A 158 2.37 9.08 19.43
CA ASP A 158 1.74 10.30 18.94
C ASP A 158 2.42 10.78 17.66
N TYR A 159 3.76 10.67 17.60
CA TYR A 159 4.50 10.92 16.36
C TYR A 159 4.19 9.88 15.27
N CYS A 160 3.94 8.62 15.63
CA CYS A 160 3.48 7.60 14.68
C CYS A 160 2.08 7.93 14.14
N LEU A 161 1.19 8.45 15.00
CA LEU A 161 -0.13 8.93 14.61
C LEU A 161 -0.02 10.10 13.64
N GLU A 162 0.82 11.10 13.92
CA GLU A 162 1.07 12.24 13.03
C GLU A 162 1.54 11.78 11.64
N MET A 163 2.46 10.80 11.57
CA MET A 163 2.89 10.24 10.29
C MET A 163 1.74 9.60 9.50
N CYS A 164 0.85 8.86 10.16
CA CYS A 164 -0.32 8.28 9.51
C CYS A 164 -1.30 9.36 9.03
N ILE A 165 -1.50 10.42 9.82
CA ILE A 165 -2.34 11.57 9.46
C ILE A 165 -1.76 12.28 8.23
N ASN A 166 -0.45 12.51 8.18
CA ASN A 166 0.18 13.12 7.00
C ASN A 166 -0.05 12.27 5.73
N GLY A 167 0.00 10.94 5.85
CA GLY A 167 -0.33 10.04 4.73
C GLY A 167 -1.80 10.14 4.29
N LEU A 168 -2.72 10.33 5.24
CA LEU A 168 -4.13 10.63 4.96
C LEU A 168 -4.28 11.97 4.24
N GLU A 169 -3.64 13.04 4.71
CA GLU A 169 -3.74 14.37 4.06
C GLU A 169 -3.34 14.30 2.59
N PHE A 170 -2.22 13.64 2.28
CA PHE A 170 -1.77 13.45 0.89
C PHE A 170 -2.77 12.64 0.06
N HIS A 171 -3.48 11.68 0.66
CA HIS A 171 -4.54 10.97 -0.03
C HIS A 171 -5.81 11.83 -0.20
N LEU A 172 -6.16 12.68 0.76
CA LEU A 172 -7.30 13.59 0.63
C LEU A 172 -7.09 14.60 -0.50
N GLU A 173 -5.85 14.99 -0.81
CA GLU A 173 -5.53 15.75 -2.02
C GLU A 173 -5.89 14.98 -3.30
N GLU A 174 -5.67 13.66 -3.35
CA GLU A 174 -6.08 12.79 -4.46
C GLU A 174 -7.61 12.65 -4.54
N VAL A 175 -8.30 12.57 -3.41
CA VAL A 175 -9.77 12.56 -3.34
C VAL A 175 -10.34 13.88 -3.88
N GLN A 176 -9.79 15.01 -3.45
CA GLN A 176 -10.20 16.33 -3.95
C GLN A 176 -9.96 16.45 -5.45
N ARG A 177 -8.79 16.02 -5.93
CA ARG A 177 -8.45 15.98 -7.36
C ARG A 177 -9.43 15.11 -8.15
N CYS A 178 -9.87 13.99 -7.57
CA CYS A 178 -10.89 13.11 -8.15
C CYS A 178 -12.25 13.81 -8.28
N ILE A 179 -12.66 14.57 -7.27
CA ILE A 179 -13.88 15.40 -7.32
C ILE A 179 -13.75 16.48 -8.40
N ASP A 180 -12.64 17.21 -8.41
CA ASP A 180 -12.39 18.32 -9.35
C ASP A 180 -12.37 17.84 -10.82
N MET A 181 -11.89 16.62 -11.05
CA MET A 181 -11.89 15.96 -12.36
C MET A 181 -13.18 15.17 -12.65
N ASN A 182 -14.21 15.29 -11.81
CA ASN A 182 -15.48 14.58 -11.90
C ASN A 182 -15.31 13.05 -12.10
N GLY A 183 -14.38 12.45 -11.35
CA GLY A 183 -14.04 11.03 -11.38
C GLY A 183 -13.09 10.59 -12.49
N GLY A 184 -12.62 11.51 -13.33
CA GLY A 184 -11.68 11.20 -14.40
C GLY A 184 -12.24 10.22 -15.45
N PRO A 185 -11.37 9.65 -16.30
CA PRO A 185 -11.79 8.86 -17.46
C PRO A 185 -12.45 7.52 -17.08
N ASN A 186 -12.13 6.97 -15.91
CA ASN A 186 -12.49 5.59 -15.54
C ASN A 186 -13.82 5.48 -14.77
N LEU A 187 -14.42 6.59 -14.31
CA LEU A 187 -15.64 6.59 -13.48
C LEU A 187 -16.77 5.74 -14.07
N LYS A 188 -17.08 5.89 -15.36
CA LYS A 188 -18.17 5.14 -16.00
C LYS A 188 -17.92 3.63 -16.00
N ALA A 189 -16.67 3.21 -16.19
CA ALA A 189 -16.30 1.80 -16.15
C ALA A 189 -16.37 1.26 -14.72
N TRP A 190 -15.83 2.02 -13.75
CA TRP A 190 -15.88 1.68 -12.34
C TRP A 190 -17.32 1.53 -11.84
N ARG A 191 -18.24 2.46 -12.17
CA ARG A 191 -19.66 2.38 -11.79
C ARG A 191 -20.34 1.12 -12.30
N ARG A 192 -19.94 0.60 -13.47
CA ARG A 192 -20.41 -0.68 -14.03
C ARG A 192 -19.81 -1.93 -13.39
N GLY A 193 -18.96 -1.75 -12.38
CA GLY A 193 -18.29 -2.85 -11.68
C GLY A 193 -17.03 -3.34 -12.38
N ASN A 194 -16.52 -2.62 -13.39
CA ASN A 194 -15.25 -2.99 -14.02
C ASN A 194 -14.10 -2.80 -13.01
N ARG A 195 -13.24 -3.81 -12.93
CA ARG A 195 -12.07 -3.81 -12.05
C ARG A 195 -10.85 -4.16 -12.87
N ASP A 196 -9.72 -3.57 -12.50
CA ASP A 196 -8.42 -3.96 -13.04
C ASP A 196 -8.12 -5.41 -12.67
N GLU A 197 -7.22 -6.07 -13.40
CA GLU A 197 -6.83 -7.43 -13.04
C GLU A 197 -6.27 -7.49 -11.62
N TRP A 198 -5.52 -6.50 -11.13
CA TRP A 198 -5.19 -6.34 -9.70
C TRP A 198 -5.84 -5.06 -9.19
N PRO A 199 -7.09 -5.10 -8.70
CA PRO A 199 -7.79 -3.91 -8.21
C PRO A 199 -7.19 -3.43 -6.89
N ALA A 200 -7.42 -2.16 -6.55
CA ALA A 200 -7.06 -1.65 -5.24
C ALA A 200 -7.74 -2.49 -4.13
N PRO A 201 -7.04 -2.84 -3.04
CA PRO A 201 -7.65 -3.56 -1.94
C PRO A 201 -8.83 -2.78 -1.34
N ASP A 202 -10.01 -3.37 -1.38
CA ASP A 202 -11.26 -2.87 -0.78
C ASP A 202 -12.06 -3.99 -0.11
N ALA A 203 -11.38 -5.13 0.10
CA ALA A 203 -11.93 -6.35 0.66
C ALA A 203 -13.17 -6.90 -0.08
N ARG A 204 -13.30 -6.60 -1.38
CA ARG A 204 -14.25 -7.20 -2.33
C ARG A 204 -13.52 -8.15 -3.29
N ARG A 205 -14.28 -8.99 -3.99
CA ARG A 205 -13.73 -9.86 -5.04
C ARG A 205 -13.07 -9.07 -6.17
N TYR A 206 -12.21 -9.77 -6.90
CA TYR A 206 -11.57 -9.28 -8.12
C TYR A 206 -12.55 -8.96 -9.25
N THR A 207 -13.73 -9.58 -9.22
CA THR A 207 -14.81 -9.38 -10.20
C THR A 207 -16.11 -9.10 -9.49
N LEU A 208 -16.89 -8.14 -9.98
CA LEU A 208 -18.24 -7.87 -9.50
C LEU A 208 -19.25 -8.39 -10.53
N ALA A 209 -20.32 -9.02 -10.06
CA ALA A 209 -21.37 -9.55 -10.93
C ALA A 209 -22.28 -8.45 -11.50
N ASN A 210 -22.35 -7.30 -10.82
CA ASN A 210 -23.22 -6.17 -11.15
C ASN A 210 -22.40 -4.86 -11.09
N ASN A 211 -23.10 -3.73 -11.25
CA ASN A 211 -22.58 -2.41 -10.96
C ASN A 211 -21.90 -2.36 -9.58
N HIS A 212 -20.95 -1.43 -9.43
CA HIS A 212 -20.28 -1.23 -8.15
C HIS A 212 -21.34 -0.88 -7.09
N PRO A 213 -21.31 -1.51 -5.90
CA PRO A 213 -22.38 -1.35 -4.89
C PRO A 213 -22.53 0.07 -4.36
N LEU A 214 -21.49 0.89 -4.51
CA LEU A 214 -21.46 2.30 -4.12
C LEU A 214 -21.62 3.27 -5.31
N ALA A 215 -21.89 2.75 -6.52
CA ALA A 215 -22.11 3.60 -7.68
C ALA A 215 -23.39 4.43 -7.53
N GLN A 216 -23.31 5.71 -7.93
CA GLN A 216 -24.44 6.62 -7.97
C GLN A 216 -24.64 7.19 -9.39
N GLU A 217 -25.80 7.78 -9.64
CA GLU A 217 -26.06 8.53 -10.87
C GLU A 217 -25.64 9.99 -10.72
N GLY A 218 -25.37 10.66 -11.86
CA GLY A 218 -25.01 12.08 -11.88
C GLY A 218 -23.52 12.35 -11.67
N ALA A 219 -23.22 13.51 -11.07
CA ALA A 219 -21.85 13.91 -10.74
C ALA A 219 -21.21 12.93 -9.75
N ILE A 220 -19.88 12.93 -9.67
CA ILE A 220 -19.19 12.10 -8.68
C ILE A 220 -19.54 12.53 -7.25
N THR A 221 -19.82 11.56 -6.39
CA THR A 221 -20.01 11.82 -4.95
C THR A 221 -18.70 11.74 -4.18
N LEU A 222 -18.64 12.30 -2.98
CA LEU A 222 -17.47 12.21 -2.10
C LEU A 222 -17.07 10.74 -1.81
N LEU A 223 -18.05 9.87 -1.58
CA LEU A 223 -17.80 8.45 -1.31
C LEU A 223 -17.25 7.73 -2.55
N GLU A 224 -17.78 8.03 -3.75
CA GLU A 224 -17.22 7.51 -4.99
C GLU A 224 -15.79 8.02 -5.22
N ALA A 225 -15.50 9.28 -4.88
CA ALA A 225 -14.16 9.82 -5.01
C ALA A 225 -13.14 9.12 -4.11
N TRP A 226 -13.50 8.80 -2.86
CA TRP A 226 -12.68 7.97 -1.95
C TRP A 226 -12.41 6.58 -2.54
N GLU A 227 -13.46 5.89 -2.99
CA GLU A 227 -13.32 4.53 -3.54
C GLU A 227 -12.53 4.51 -4.85
N LEU A 228 -12.78 5.47 -5.74
CA LEU A 228 -12.18 5.52 -7.07
C LEU A 228 -10.73 5.98 -7.04
N SER A 229 -10.40 6.96 -6.19
CA SER A 229 -9.03 7.49 -6.08
C SER A 229 -8.10 6.59 -5.28
N ARG A 230 -8.65 5.59 -4.58
CA ARG A 230 -7.90 4.60 -3.81
C ARG A 230 -6.76 4.00 -4.66
N PRO A 231 -5.51 4.10 -4.21
CA PRO A 231 -4.40 3.49 -4.92
C PRO A 231 -4.46 1.97 -4.79
N TRP A 232 -3.82 1.27 -5.71
CA TRP A 232 -3.41 -0.09 -5.45
C TRP A 232 -2.27 -0.11 -4.43
N PHE A 233 -2.29 -1.09 -3.52
CA PHE A 233 -1.22 -1.42 -2.57
C PHE A 233 -1.29 -2.92 -2.27
N VAL A 234 -0.29 -3.47 -1.57
CA VAL A 234 -0.35 -4.87 -1.13
C VAL A 234 -1.46 -5.02 -0.10
N ASP A 235 -2.36 -6.00 -0.31
CA ASP A 235 -3.44 -6.25 0.65
C ASP A 235 -2.83 -6.53 2.04
N PRO A 236 -3.20 -5.77 3.10
CA PRO A 236 -2.63 -5.93 4.45
C PRO A 236 -2.88 -7.31 5.07
N ASN A 237 -3.74 -8.13 4.46
CA ASN A 237 -4.07 -9.48 4.90
C ASN A 237 -3.45 -10.56 4.00
N ALA A 238 -2.74 -10.18 2.94
CA ALA A 238 -1.97 -11.12 2.13
C ALA A 238 -0.75 -11.67 2.90
N GLY A 239 -0.27 -12.83 2.44
CA GLY A 239 0.97 -13.42 2.92
C GLY A 239 2.18 -12.50 2.67
N LYS A 240 3.18 -12.57 3.57
CA LYS A 240 4.41 -11.79 3.45
C LYS A 240 5.07 -12.08 2.09
N PHE A 241 5.39 -11.03 1.33
CA PHE A 241 6.01 -11.11 0.00
C PHE A 241 5.17 -11.81 -1.08
N ALA A 242 3.87 -12.04 -0.85
CA ALA A 242 3.00 -12.76 -1.77
C ALA A 242 2.65 -11.94 -3.03
N MET A 243 2.70 -10.61 -2.97
CA MET A 243 2.21 -9.72 -4.04
C MET A 243 3.32 -8.88 -4.69
N ASN A 244 4.49 -9.48 -4.91
CA ASN A 244 5.61 -8.81 -5.60
C ASN A 244 5.38 -8.68 -7.12
N ALA A 245 5.96 -7.64 -7.71
CA ALA A 245 6.27 -7.62 -9.13
C ALA A 245 7.64 -8.27 -9.36
N VAL A 246 7.67 -9.33 -10.17
CA VAL A 246 8.89 -10.05 -10.53
C VAL A 246 9.27 -9.75 -11.97
N HIS A 247 10.54 -9.43 -12.20
CA HIS A 247 11.09 -9.23 -13.54
C HIS A 247 10.87 -10.50 -14.40
N PRO A 248 10.58 -10.39 -15.71
CA PRO A 248 10.36 -11.55 -16.59
C PRO A 248 11.47 -12.62 -16.55
N GLU A 249 12.72 -12.19 -16.34
CA GLU A 249 13.89 -13.05 -16.22
C GLU A 249 14.21 -13.45 -14.76
N HIS A 250 13.30 -13.16 -13.83
CA HIS A 250 13.33 -13.55 -12.42
C HIS A 250 14.51 -13.03 -11.57
N TRP A 251 15.42 -12.20 -12.10
CA TRP A 251 16.59 -11.70 -11.36
C TRP A 251 16.29 -10.51 -10.42
N PHE A 252 15.16 -9.83 -10.60
CA PHE A 252 14.75 -8.68 -9.79
C PHE A 252 13.29 -8.80 -9.34
N GLN A 253 13.00 -8.28 -8.14
CA GLN A 253 11.65 -8.10 -7.66
C GLN A 253 11.51 -6.80 -6.85
N GLY A 254 10.28 -6.29 -6.81
CA GLY A 254 9.90 -5.14 -6.01
C GLY A 254 8.46 -5.26 -5.53
N GLU A 255 8.20 -4.58 -4.43
CA GLU A 255 6.87 -4.37 -3.86
C GLU A 255 6.63 -2.85 -3.93
N TYR A 256 5.53 -2.44 -4.56
CA TYR A 256 5.15 -1.02 -4.61
C TYR A 256 4.32 -0.70 -3.38
N ASP A 257 4.59 0.44 -2.74
CA ASP A 257 3.83 0.87 -1.57
C ASP A 257 2.43 1.32 -2.03
N LEU A 258 2.34 2.34 -2.90
CA LEU A 258 1.07 2.75 -3.53
C LEU A 258 1.22 2.98 -5.04
N VAL A 259 0.18 2.62 -5.81
CA VAL A 259 0.07 2.89 -7.25
C VAL A 259 -1.29 3.52 -7.56
N TYR A 260 -1.28 4.81 -7.87
CA TYR A 260 -2.47 5.54 -8.34
C TYR A 260 -2.60 5.41 -9.85
N ARG A 261 -3.83 5.21 -10.32
CA ARG A 261 -4.16 5.11 -11.76
C ARG A 261 -5.56 5.57 -12.13
N TRP A 262 -6.28 6.18 -11.19
CA TRP A 262 -7.70 6.50 -11.32
C TRP A 262 -7.97 7.55 -12.41
N ASP A 263 -7.05 8.49 -12.61
CA ASP A 263 -7.14 9.57 -13.59
C ASP A 263 -6.60 9.18 -14.98
N GLY A 264 -6.22 7.92 -15.18
CA GLY A 264 -5.64 7.39 -16.41
C GLY A 264 -4.13 7.51 -16.52
N ARG A 265 -3.46 8.15 -15.56
CA ARG A 265 -2.00 8.25 -15.47
C ARG A 265 -1.47 7.39 -14.34
N ILE A 266 -0.31 6.79 -14.53
CA ILE A 266 0.32 5.93 -13.53
C ILE A 266 1.23 6.77 -12.63
N LYS A 267 0.89 6.79 -11.34
CA LYS A 267 1.72 7.39 -10.31
C LYS A 267 2.14 6.35 -9.28
N ILE A 268 3.45 6.12 -9.16
CA ILE A 268 4.02 5.24 -8.13
C ILE A 268 4.48 6.11 -6.96
N VAL A 269 4.03 5.75 -5.78
CA VAL A 269 4.38 6.41 -4.52
C VAL A 269 5.11 5.43 -3.61
N ASP A 270 6.21 5.88 -3.04
CA ASP A 270 6.97 5.19 -2.01
C ASP A 270 6.78 5.92 -0.66
N LEU A 271 6.27 5.21 0.33
CA LEU A 271 6.00 5.73 1.67
C LEU A 271 7.26 5.65 2.52
N LYS A 272 7.57 6.74 3.22
CA LYS A 272 8.73 6.81 4.12
C LYS A 272 8.36 7.44 5.44
N ALA A 273 8.18 6.59 6.46
CA ALA A 273 8.02 6.97 7.86
C ALA A 273 9.33 7.52 8.46
N SER A 274 9.78 8.68 7.97
CA SER A 274 11.01 9.33 8.41
C SER A 274 10.97 10.85 8.20
N LEU A 275 11.82 11.57 8.92
CA LEU A 275 12.03 13.02 8.78
C LEU A 275 12.73 13.43 7.46
N GLY A 276 13.15 12.49 6.62
CA GLY A 276 13.86 12.80 5.36
C GLY A 276 15.25 13.45 5.50
N ARG A 277 15.78 13.59 6.73
CA ARG A 277 17.06 14.29 7.03
C ARG A 277 18.29 13.37 7.09
N GLY A 278 18.16 12.10 6.72
CA GLY A 278 19.28 11.14 6.70
C GLY A 278 19.92 10.98 5.32
N ASP A 279 21.20 10.57 5.32
CA ASP A 279 22.04 10.26 4.13
C ASP A 279 21.43 9.16 3.21
N ARG A 280 20.39 8.47 3.68
CA ARG A 280 19.63 7.45 2.92
C ARG A 280 18.64 8.04 1.91
N SER A 281 18.35 9.34 1.96
CA SER A 281 17.34 9.98 1.10
C SER A 281 17.69 9.98 -0.39
N GLY A 282 18.99 9.92 -0.74
CA GLY A 282 19.45 9.78 -2.13
C GLY A 282 19.06 8.43 -2.73
N ASN A 283 19.14 7.35 -1.96
CA ASN A 283 18.87 5.99 -2.42
C ASN A 283 17.40 5.74 -2.79
N TYR A 284 16.47 6.54 -2.27
CA TYR A 284 15.04 6.41 -2.58
C TYR A 284 14.72 6.88 -4.01
N VAL A 285 15.52 7.79 -4.58
CA VAL A 285 15.38 8.20 -5.98
C VAL A 285 15.69 7.02 -6.91
N ASP A 286 16.85 6.40 -6.73
CA ASP A 286 17.26 5.20 -7.46
C ASP A 286 16.25 4.06 -7.28
N GLN A 287 15.67 3.91 -6.07
CA GLN A 287 14.61 2.93 -5.80
C GLN A 287 13.38 3.15 -6.68
N LEU A 288 12.83 4.37 -6.72
CA LEU A 288 11.67 4.67 -7.54
C LEU A 288 11.95 4.53 -9.05
N GLN A 289 13.16 4.88 -9.50
CA GLN A 289 13.56 4.66 -10.90
C GLN A 289 13.63 3.16 -11.24
N MET A 290 14.15 2.32 -10.32
CA MET A 290 14.12 0.87 -10.48
C MET A 290 12.69 0.31 -10.48
N TYR A 291 11.78 0.90 -9.70
CA TYR A 291 10.36 0.56 -9.71
C TYR A 291 9.67 0.98 -11.01
N ALA A 292 10.00 2.14 -11.57
CA ALA A 292 9.52 2.53 -12.91
C ALA A 292 10.02 1.58 -14.01
N MET A 293 11.30 1.19 -13.95
CA MET A 293 11.85 0.18 -14.86
C MET A 293 11.12 -1.15 -14.71
N LEU A 294 10.91 -1.61 -13.47
CA LEU A 294 10.20 -2.85 -13.18
C LEU A 294 8.77 -2.79 -13.71
N TRP A 295 8.08 -1.66 -13.56
CA TRP A 295 6.78 -1.43 -14.17
C TRP A 295 6.86 -1.61 -15.68
N TRP A 296 7.69 -0.83 -16.36
CA TRP A 296 7.83 -0.87 -17.82
C TRP A 296 8.08 -2.29 -18.36
N VAL A 297 9.05 -3.03 -17.80
CA VAL A 297 9.38 -4.39 -18.26
C VAL A 297 8.31 -5.43 -17.91
N THR A 298 7.59 -5.25 -16.80
CA THR A 298 6.49 -6.17 -16.45
C THR A 298 5.22 -5.94 -17.27
N HIS A 299 5.15 -4.81 -17.98
CA HIS A 299 4.05 -4.43 -18.87
C HIS A 299 4.43 -4.54 -20.34
N GLY A 300 5.31 -5.48 -20.69
CA GLY A 300 5.69 -5.71 -22.08
C GLY A 300 6.38 -4.52 -22.75
N LYS A 301 6.86 -3.53 -21.97
CA LYS A 301 7.44 -2.26 -22.45
C LYS A 301 6.43 -1.33 -23.14
N GLU A 302 5.14 -1.51 -22.87
CA GLU A 302 4.05 -0.74 -23.50
C GLU A 302 3.46 0.35 -22.59
N GLN A 303 3.76 0.31 -21.29
CA GLN A 303 3.27 1.29 -20.33
C GLN A 303 4.44 1.95 -19.59
N GLU A 304 4.42 3.28 -19.55
CA GLU A 304 5.36 4.11 -18.81
C GLU A 304 4.69 4.65 -17.54
N VAL A 305 5.52 5.02 -16.56
CA VAL A 305 5.06 5.65 -15.32
C VAL A 305 5.10 7.16 -15.51
N ASP A 306 3.97 7.83 -15.32
CA ASP A 306 3.85 9.28 -15.50
C ASP A 306 4.45 10.07 -14.34
N PHE A 307 4.34 9.55 -13.12
CA PHE A 307 4.80 10.25 -11.90
C PHE A 307 5.43 9.29 -10.89
N LEU A 308 6.51 9.78 -10.28
CA LEU A 308 7.22 9.09 -9.20
C LEU A 308 7.27 10.03 -7.99
N GLU A 309 6.77 9.58 -6.85
CA GLU A 309 6.73 10.39 -5.62
C GLU A 309 7.23 9.62 -4.40
N ILE A 310 7.94 10.33 -3.52
CA ILE A 310 8.25 9.85 -2.17
C ILE A 310 7.42 10.68 -1.19
N TRP A 311 6.61 10.01 -0.38
CA TRP A 311 5.85 10.64 0.68
C TRP A 311 6.61 10.50 2.00
N TYR A 312 7.29 11.56 2.41
CA TYR A 312 7.99 11.63 3.69
C TYR A 312 7.00 11.96 4.80
N LEU A 313 6.38 10.92 5.35
CA LEU A 313 5.31 11.02 6.34
C LEU A 313 5.78 11.71 7.63
N GLY A 314 7.03 11.51 8.05
CA GLY A 314 7.59 12.18 9.22
C GLY A 314 7.96 13.65 8.98
N ALA A 315 8.18 14.04 7.72
CA ALA A 315 8.53 15.41 7.36
C ALA A 315 7.35 16.22 6.84
N ASN A 316 6.16 15.61 6.76
CA ASN A 316 4.98 16.13 6.07
C ASN A 316 5.34 16.75 4.70
N LYS A 317 6.00 15.96 3.84
CA LYS A 317 6.49 16.44 2.55
C LYS A 317 6.41 15.39 1.44
N ILE A 318 5.91 15.81 0.28
CA ILE A 318 6.02 15.06 -0.97
C ILE A 318 7.29 15.49 -1.73
N LYS A 319 8.04 14.53 -2.24
CA LYS A 319 9.13 14.76 -3.20
C LYS A 319 8.80 14.08 -4.51
N THR A 320 8.56 14.87 -5.55
CA THR A 320 8.43 14.38 -6.92
C THR A 320 9.81 14.09 -7.51
N ILE A 321 9.94 12.96 -8.18
CA ILE A 321 11.15 12.56 -8.91
C ILE A 321 10.97 12.93 -10.38
N PRO A 322 11.96 13.62 -10.98
CA PRO A 322 11.91 14.02 -12.39
C PRO A 322 12.07 12.84 -13.36
#